data_AF-A0A4U8Z3M1-F1
#
_entry.id   AF-A0A4U8Z3M1-F1
#
_cell.length_a   1.000
_cell.length_b   1.000
_cell.length_c   1.000
_cell.angle_alpha   90.00
_cell.angle_beta   90.00
_cell.angle_gamma   90.00
#
_symmetry.space_group_name_H-M   'P 1'
#
loop_
_entity.id
_entity.type
_entity.pdbx_description
1 polymer ?
#
loop_
_entity_poly.entity_id
_entity_poly.type
_entity_poly.pdbx_seq_one_letter_code
_entity_poly.pdbx_strand_id
1 'polypeptide(L)'
;MRACLMVLLSLVISLALEAQPGLAQATEELTDAPPPPGSALVIDNAAYASGGLPSAPALSSAQSLARELTRIGFNVGIAANLRQNAMRGAINAFTGTIKPGSAALFFFSGYGVEAKGTTYLIPIDANIWTEADVRDQGISVDAILAAMDKAGAKVKIMILDASRRNPFERRFRSLSGGLGAIDPPPQTLLLSSAEPGKVVDGDSNMFIGELLKELRSPDARADDVFNHTRLGVARATSNQQTPVVKSTLTEPFFLKSGSGTPDLPADAKADAGAVQLGPPQDAKPGAVFRDCAACPELVIVPAGDFAMGSQDFAAEQPVHSVTIGRPFAIGRVEVTFAQWDACIADGGCAGWRPDDRGRDHNDGPVGEVSWSDAHRFLDWLSRKSGHPYRLPSEAEWEYAARAGALTRFWWGDEAGSGHANCRGCGGAGLPSPAGSYTANAFGLFDTAGNIAEWVEDCWSENYEGAPRDGGVAHDGPCKQRVVRGGSFDAGPRYVRSASRFLYDAELRYYTNGFRVVRDLP
;
A
#
# COMPACT_ATOMS: atom_id res chain seq x y z
N MET A 1 -7.40 -10.39 82.32
CA MET A 1 -7.80 -9.54 83.47
C MET A 1 -8.18 -8.16 82.93
N ARG A 2 -9.45 -7.77 83.14
CA ARG A 2 -10.01 -6.39 83.25
C ARG A 2 -9.60 -5.39 82.15
N ALA A 3 -10.41 -5.07 81.14
CA ALA A 3 -11.71 -4.37 81.17
C ALA A 3 -11.70 -3.08 82.00
N CYS A 4 -11.86 -1.92 81.36
CA CYS A 4 -12.47 -0.67 81.86
C CYS A 4 -11.99 0.52 81.01
N LEU A 5 -12.76 1.56 80.68
CA LEU A 5 -14.16 1.89 80.92
C LEU A 5 -14.43 3.28 80.29
N MET A 6 -15.68 3.47 79.86
CA MET A 6 -16.46 4.72 79.82
C MET A 6 -16.06 5.84 78.82
N VAL A 7 -16.88 6.22 77.81
CA VAL A 7 -18.32 6.61 77.75
C VAL A 7 -18.50 8.14 77.87
N LEU A 8 -18.93 8.73 76.75
CA LEU A 8 -19.98 9.75 76.52
C LEU A 8 -20.00 11.06 77.36
N LEU A 9 -20.51 12.22 76.94
CA LEU A 9 -21.10 12.80 75.71
C LEU A 9 -21.76 14.15 76.13
N SER A 10 -21.63 15.23 75.34
CA SER A 10 -22.60 16.36 75.23
C SER A 10 -22.03 17.42 74.26
N LEU A 11 -22.41 17.57 72.98
CA LEU A 11 -23.68 17.92 72.28
C LEU A 11 -23.96 19.45 72.16
N VAL A 12 -24.40 19.86 70.96
CA VAL A 12 -25.17 21.07 70.50
C VAL A 12 -24.36 21.98 69.53
N ILE A 13 -24.43 21.87 68.19
CA ILE A 13 -25.48 22.05 67.13
C ILE A 13 -25.33 23.39 66.35
N SER A 14 -25.40 23.30 64.99
CA SER A 14 -25.62 24.33 63.94
C SER A 14 -24.38 24.74 63.12
N LEU A 15 -24.37 24.82 61.79
CA LEU A 15 -25.33 24.57 60.70
C LEU A 15 -24.56 24.78 59.38
N ALA A 16 -24.60 23.84 58.43
CA ALA A 16 -24.68 24.09 56.97
C ALA A 16 -24.52 22.78 56.16
N LEU A 17 -25.66 22.37 55.57
CA LEU A 17 -25.88 21.73 54.25
C LEU A 17 -25.06 20.48 53.90
N GLU A 18 -25.64 19.27 53.96
CA GLU A 18 -26.48 18.62 52.91
C GLU A 18 -25.70 18.45 51.58
N ALA A 19 -25.37 17.24 51.11
CA ALA A 19 -26.24 16.08 50.98
C ALA A 19 -25.49 14.72 51.09
N GLN A 20 -26.19 13.75 51.66
CA GLN A 20 -26.03 12.31 51.42
C GLN A 20 -27.31 11.82 50.68
N PRO A 21 -27.51 10.52 50.34
CA PRO A 21 -26.59 9.44 49.98
C PRO A 21 -27.05 8.69 48.69
N GLY A 22 -26.16 7.82 48.17
CA GLY A 22 -26.54 6.52 47.62
C GLY A 22 -26.95 6.44 46.14
N LEU A 23 -26.21 5.65 45.36
CA LEU A 23 -26.71 4.44 44.68
C LEU A 23 -25.62 3.80 43.80
N ALA A 24 -25.59 2.47 43.88
CA ALA A 24 -25.08 1.45 42.97
C ALA A 24 -24.30 1.80 41.69
N GLN A 25 -23.19 1.06 41.53
CA GLN A 25 -22.62 0.46 40.32
C GLN A 25 -22.33 1.34 39.09
N ALA A 26 -21.03 1.49 38.79
CA ALA A 26 -20.51 1.27 37.45
C ALA A 26 -19.03 0.88 37.55
N THR A 27 -18.71 -0.31 37.04
CA THR A 27 -17.38 -0.72 36.60
C THR A 27 -16.88 0.28 35.55
N GLU A 28 -15.79 0.99 35.83
CA GLU A 28 -14.97 1.60 34.77
C GLU A 28 -13.75 0.71 34.54
N GLU A 29 -13.86 -0.10 33.49
CA GLU A 29 -12.71 -0.50 32.69
C GLU A 29 -11.99 0.78 32.23
N LEU A 30 -10.82 1.04 32.82
CA LEU A 30 -9.89 2.02 32.28
C LEU A 30 -9.21 1.41 31.06
N THR A 31 -9.80 1.75 29.92
CA THR A 31 -9.29 1.71 28.54
C THR A 31 -7.77 1.59 28.43
N ASP A 32 -7.30 0.41 28.05
CA ASP A 32 -5.93 0.17 27.58
C ASP A 32 -5.82 0.69 26.14
N ALA A 33 -5.77 2.02 25.98
CA ALA A 33 -5.41 2.60 24.69
C ALA A 33 -3.89 2.41 24.51
N PRO A 34 -3.43 1.75 23.43
CA PRO A 34 -2.00 1.56 23.19
C PRO A 34 -1.29 2.93 23.16
N PRO A 35 -0.08 3.02 23.70
CA PRO A 35 0.64 4.29 23.77
C PRO A 35 0.84 4.88 22.36
N PRO A 36 0.82 6.21 22.24
CA PRO A 36 0.97 6.90 20.96
C PRO A 36 2.27 6.48 20.23
N PRO A 37 2.29 6.19 18.91
CA PRO A 37 3.49 5.87 18.12
C PRO A 37 4.64 6.88 18.24
N GLY A 38 4.35 8.12 18.64
CA GLY A 38 5.34 9.16 18.80
C GLY A 38 4.75 10.55 19.02
N SER A 39 5.60 11.57 18.92
CA SER A 39 5.19 12.98 18.95
C SER A 39 5.23 13.57 17.55
N ALA A 40 4.32 14.50 17.25
CA ALA A 40 4.31 15.21 15.98
C ALA A 40 4.19 16.73 16.16
N LEU A 41 4.81 17.50 15.28
CA LEU A 41 4.63 18.95 15.18
C LEU A 41 4.28 19.33 13.74
N VAL A 42 3.15 20.00 13.58
CA VAL A 42 2.61 20.50 12.30
C VAL A 42 2.65 22.03 12.33
N ILE A 43 3.48 22.64 11.48
CA ILE A 43 3.59 24.10 11.32
C ILE A 43 3.09 24.51 9.94
N ASP A 44 2.17 25.47 9.89
CA ASP A 44 1.71 26.09 8.64
C ASP A 44 1.91 27.61 8.64
N ASN A 45 2.87 28.09 7.85
CA ASN A 45 3.18 29.51 7.72
C ASN A 45 2.73 30.03 6.34
N ALA A 46 1.76 30.96 6.34
CA ALA A 46 1.23 31.55 5.12
C ALA A 46 1.26 33.10 5.12
N ALA A 47 1.18 33.73 6.29
CA ALA A 47 1.03 35.18 6.45
C ALA A 47 2.36 35.97 6.43
N TYR A 48 3.17 35.79 5.38
CA TYR A 48 4.45 36.49 5.24
C TYR A 48 4.27 37.97 4.91
N ALA A 49 5.00 38.84 5.62
CA ALA A 49 4.96 40.29 5.38
C ALA A 49 5.46 40.70 3.96
N SER A 50 6.31 39.88 3.34
CA SER A 50 6.94 40.17 2.04
C SER A 50 6.21 39.62 0.81
N GLY A 51 4.93 39.23 0.95
CA GLY A 51 4.13 38.60 -0.10
C GLY A 51 3.66 37.22 0.34
N GLY A 52 2.52 37.18 1.05
CA GLY A 52 1.97 35.97 1.65
C GLY A 52 1.54 34.92 0.62
N LEU A 53 1.46 33.67 1.07
CA LEU A 53 0.86 32.58 0.31
C LEU A 53 -0.67 32.78 0.23
N PRO A 54 -1.36 32.33 -0.83
CA PRO A 54 -2.82 32.43 -0.94
C PRO A 54 -3.52 31.92 0.33
N SER A 55 -4.16 32.84 1.04
CA SER A 55 -4.69 32.62 2.38
C SER A 55 -6.09 32.00 2.31
N ALA A 56 -6.20 30.67 2.23
CA ALA A 56 -7.40 29.93 2.64
C ALA A 56 -7.25 28.39 2.63
N PRO A 57 -6.58 27.73 1.66
CA PRO A 57 -6.63 26.27 1.57
C PRO A 57 -5.56 25.50 2.38
N ALA A 58 -4.40 26.12 2.67
CA ALA A 58 -3.29 25.42 3.34
C ALA A 58 -3.56 25.13 4.84
N LEU A 59 -4.19 26.07 5.54
CA LEU A 59 -4.54 25.93 6.96
C LEU A 59 -5.53 24.78 7.21
N SER A 60 -6.50 24.58 6.31
CA SER A 60 -7.44 23.47 6.41
C SER A 60 -6.78 22.12 6.09
N SER A 61 -5.78 22.10 5.21
CA SER A 61 -4.98 20.93 4.87
C SER A 61 -4.03 20.50 5.99
N ALA A 62 -3.31 21.45 6.62
CA ALA A 62 -2.46 21.17 7.78
C ALA A 62 -3.27 20.67 9.00
N GLN A 63 -4.46 21.24 9.25
CA GLN A 63 -5.37 20.74 10.27
C GLN A 63 -5.91 19.34 9.94
N SER A 64 -6.15 19.05 8.66
CA SER A 64 -6.57 17.71 8.22
C SER A 64 -5.47 16.68 8.46
N LEU A 65 -4.21 17.03 8.14
CA LEU A 65 -3.05 16.20 8.44
C LEU A 65 -2.90 15.98 9.94
N ALA A 66 -3.02 17.02 10.74
CA ALA A 66 -2.92 16.91 12.19
C ALA A 66 -4.00 15.99 12.78
N ARG A 67 -5.26 16.12 12.34
CA ARG A 67 -6.34 15.21 12.77
C ARG A 67 -6.03 13.75 12.41
N GLU A 68 -5.50 13.52 11.21
CA GLU A 68 -5.12 12.19 10.77
C GLU A 68 -3.96 11.62 11.60
N LEU A 69 -2.94 12.44 11.88
CA LEU A 69 -1.82 12.07 12.74
C LEU A 69 -2.28 11.75 14.17
N THR A 70 -3.22 12.52 14.73
CA THR A 70 -3.83 12.22 16.02
C THR A 70 -4.60 10.89 15.97
N ARG A 71 -5.37 10.65 14.90
CA ARG A 71 -6.15 9.41 14.72
C ARG A 71 -5.29 8.17 14.68
N ILE A 72 -4.11 8.25 14.04
CA ILE A 72 -3.16 7.13 13.97
C ILE A 72 -2.25 7.05 15.20
N GLY A 73 -2.45 7.96 16.17
CA GLY A 73 -1.93 7.88 17.52
C GLY A 73 -0.76 8.83 17.81
N PHE A 74 -0.36 9.77 16.96
CA PHE A 74 0.67 10.74 17.37
C PHE A 74 0.13 11.74 18.40
N ASN A 75 0.99 12.17 19.33
CA ASN A 75 0.73 13.37 20.12
C ASN A 75 1.08 14.61 19.27
N VAL A 76 0.07 15.27 18.70
CA VAL A 76 0.25 16.31 17.68
C VAL A 76 0.15 17.72 18.26
N GLY A 77 1.23 18.50 18.15
CA GLY A 77 1.20 19.95 18.28
C GLY A 77 0.91 20.62 16.94
N ILE A 78 -0.02 21.58 16.91
CA ILE A 78 -0.34 22.36 15.71
C ILE A 78 -0.01 23.82 15.97
N ALA A 79 0.67 24.46 15.03
CA ALA A 79 0.94 25.89 15.09
C ALA A 79 0.88 26.52 13.69
N ALA A 80 0.53 27.80 13.62
CA ALA A 80 0.43 28.51 12.35
C ALA A 80 0.98 29.92 12.44
N ASN A 81 1.50 30.43 11.33
CA ASN A 81 1.99 31.80 11.17
C ASN A 81 2.97 32.21 12.26
N LEU A 82 3.96 31.35 12.52
CA LEU A 82 4.94 31.54 13.58
C LEU A 82 6.04 32.51 13.15
N ARG A 83 6.27 33.49 14.01
CA ARG A 83 7.47 34.34 14.01
C ARG A 83 8.70 33.52 14.42
N GLN A 84 9.91 34.00 14.12
CA GLN A 84 11.15 33.22 14.34
C GLN A 84 11.28 32.67 15.77
N ASN A 85 11.12 33.54 16.77
CA ASN A 85 11.22 33.15 18.18
C ASN A 85 10.13 32.15 18.59
N ALA A 86 8.90 32.33 18.09
CA ALA A 86 7.79 31.43 18.38
C ALA A 86 7.97 30.07 17.69
N MET A 87 8.51 30.06 16.47
CA MET A 87 8.82 28.83 15.73
C MET A 87 9.92 28.03 16.42
N ARG A 88 10.97 28.68 16.89
CA ARG A 88 12.02 28.04 17.72
C ARG A 88 11.46 27.53 19.04
N GLY A 89 10.58 28.30 19.68
CA GLY A 89 9.87 27.87 20.89
C GLY A 89 9.00 26.63 20.67
N ALA A 90 8.25 26.58 19.57
CA ALA A 90 7.41 25.44 19.21
C ALA A 90 8.23 24.18 18.93
N ILE A 91 9.35 24.30 18.22
CA ILE A 91 10.29 23.19 17.98
C ILE A 91 10.87 22.68 19.29
N ASN A 92 11.30 23.58 20.19
CA ASN A 92 11.83 23.20 21.50
C ASN A 92 10.78 22.51 22.38
N ALA A 93 9.53 23.00 22.35
CA ALA A 93 8.43 22.37 23.06
C ALA A 93 8.15 20.96 22.51
N PHE A 94 8.09 20.82 21.19
CA PHE A 94 7.92 19.54 20.51
C PHE A 94 9.03 18.54 20.86
N THR A 95 10.31 18.94 20.77
CA THR A 95 11.41 18.02 21.10
C THR A 95 11.40 17.61 22.57
N GLY A 96 10.92 18.48 23.47
CA GLY A 96 10.68 18.13 24.87
C GLY A 96 9.58 17.08 25.10
N THR A 97 8.70 16.83 24.11
CA THR A 97 7.66 15.79 24.20
C THR A 97 8.11 14.43 23.65
N ILE A 98 9.26 14.36 22.97
CA ILE A 98 9.76 13.12 22.37
C ILE A 98 10.21 12.18 23.51
N LYS A 99 9.67 10.96 23.52
CA LYS A 99 10.12 9.93 24.45
C LYS A 99 11.30 9.18 23.82
N PRO A 100 12.37 8.88 24.58
CA PRO A 100 13.47 8.08 24.05
C PRO A 100 12.96 6.75 23.47
N GLY A 101 13.37 6.43 22.24
CA GLY A 101 12.93 5.23 21.54
C GLY A 101 11.64 5.39 20.70
N SER A 102 10.91 6.52 20.82
CA SER A 102 9.68 6.75 20.04
C SER A 102 9.94 7.35 18.66
N ALA A 103 8.92 7.41 17.82
CA ALA A 103 8.96 8.21 16.62
C ALA A 103 8.77 9.71 16.91
N ALA A 104 9.30 10.55 16.04
CA ALA A 104 9.09 11.99 16.05
C ALA A 104 8.82 12.45 14.61
N LEU A 105 7.68 13.12 14.39
CA LEU A 105 7.28 13.61 13.08
C LEU A 105 7.26 15.14 13.06
N PHE A 106 7.94 15.74 12.09
CA PHE A 106 7.90 17.16 11.84
C PHE A 106 7.32 17.43 10.46
N PHE A 107 6.27 18.24 10.40
CA PHE A 107 5.65 18.73 9.18
C PHE A 107 5.75 20.25 9.11
N PHE A 108 6.16 20.77 7.96
CA PHE A 108 6.14 22.19 7.67
C PHE A 108 5.57 22.51 6.30
N SER A 109 4.63 23.46 6.27
CA SER A 109 4.12 24.14 5.08
C SER A 109 4.50 25.62 5.13
N GLY A 110 5.08 26.13 4.05
CA GLY A 110 5.49 27.53 3.98
C GLY A 110 6.58 27.79 2.94
N TYR A 111 7.38 28.84 3.14
CA TYR A 111 8.57 29.08 2.33
C TYR A 111 9.78 28.37 2.91
N GLY A 112 10.51 27.65 2.05
CA GLY A 112 11.84 27.16 2.34
C GLY A 112 12.84 27.74 1.34
N VAL A 113 14.05 28.00 1.81
CA VAL A 113 15.13 28.61 1.03
C VAL A 113 16.42 27.84 1.29
N GLU A 114 17.08 27.44 0.21
CA GLU A 114 18.45 26.94 0.25
C GLU A 114 19.46 28.08 0.34
N ALA A 115 20.44 27.94 1.25
CA ALA A 115 21.61 28.79 1.37
C ALA A 115 22.86 27.94 1.71
N LYS A 116 23.92 28.05 0.90
CA LYS A 116 25.18 27.28 0.99
C LYS A 116 24.99 25.75 1.19
N GLY A 117 24.02 25.16 0.50
CA GLY A 117 23.69 23.74 0.56
C GLY A 117 22.82 23.34 1.75
N THR A 118 22.40 24.28 2.60
CA THR A 118 21.52 24.01 3.75
C THR A 118 20.11 24.53 3.48
N THR A 119 19.11 23.71 3.78
CA THR A 119 17.69 24.09 3.67
C THR A 119 17.22 24.79 4.95
N TYR A 120 16.65 25.99 4.81
CA TYR A 120 16.08 26.78 5.89
C TYR A 120 14.57 26.96 5.71
N LEU A 121 13.80 26.74 6.77
CA LEU A 121 12.38 27.06 6.86
C LEU A 121 12.22 28.52 7.28
N ILE A 122 11.35 29.27 6.61
CA ILE A 122 11.25 30.72 6.78
C ILE A 122 10.10 31.10 7.72
N PRO A 123 10.36 31.84 8.81
CA PRO A 123 9.32 32.41 9.66
C PRO A 123 8.57 33.57 8.99
N ILE A 124 7.35 33.88 9.46
CA ILE A 124 6.51 34.91 8.80
C ILE A 124 7.05 36.34 8.90
N ASP A 125 7.91 36.61 9.89
CA ASP A 125 8.54 37.91 10.16
C ASP A 125 9.94 38.04 9.56
N ALA A 126 10.39 37.05 8.77
CA ALA A 126 11.69 37.09 8.15
C ALA A 126 11.81 38.25 7.14
N ASN A 127 12.88 39.02 7.29
CA ASN A 127 13.26 40.13 6.41
C ASN A 127 14.58 39.79 5.72
N ILE A 128 14.49 38.98 4.66
CA ILE A 128 15.65 38.43 3.95
C ILE A 128 16.00 39.31 2.75
N TRP A 129 17.23 39.82 2.70
CA TRP A 129 17.79 40.59 1.58
C TRP A 129 19.02 39.93 0.97
N THR A 130 19.75 39.19 1.78
CA THR A 130 20.97 38.49 1.41
C THR A 130 20.86 37.01 1.79
N GLU A 131 21.74 36.19 1.22
CA GLU A 131 21.87 34.78 1.61
C GLU A 131 22.34 34.63 3.08
N ALA A 132 23.02 35.63 3.65
CA ALA A 132 23.37 35.62 5.08
C ALA A 132 22.12 35.75 5.96
N ASP A 133 21.17 36.61 5.57
CA ASP A 133 19.91 36.79 6.30
C ASP A 133 19.09 35.49 6.35
N VAL A 134 19.19 34.63 5.31
CA VAL A 134 18.55 33.30 5.32
C VAL A 134 19.07 32.46 6.48
N ARG A 135 20.38 32.49 6.73
CA ARG A 135 21.01 31.73 7.82
C ARG A 135 20.69 32.30 9.19
N ASP A 136 20.63 33.62 9.30
CA ASP A 136 20.41 34.32 10.57
C ASP A 136 18.93 34.27 11.00
N GLN A 137 18.01 34.34 10.02
CA GLN A 137 16.58 34.46 10.28
C GLN A 137 15.80 33.15 10.03
N GLY A 138 16.32 32.26 9.18
CA GLY A 138 15.72 30.96 8.92
C GLY A 138 15.95 29.93 10.02
N ILE A 139 15.24 28.81 9.93
CA ILE A 139 15.45 27.64 10.79
C ILE A 139 15.96 26.48 9.95
N SER A 140 17.18 26.05 10.21
CA SER A 140 17.82 24.93 9.50
C SER A 140 17.06 23.61 9.75
N VAL A 141 16.76 22.89 8.66
CA VAL A 141 16.17 21.53 8.73
C VAL A 141 17.12 20.56 9.44
N ASP A 142 18.42 20.67 9.20
CA ASP A 142 19.43 19.83 9.85
C ASP A 142 19.46 20.06 11.36
N ALA A 143 19.28 21.31 11.81
CA ALA A 143 19.18 21.63 13.23
C ALA A 143 17.93 21.02 13.88
N ILE A 144 16.82 20.91 13.14
CA ILE A 144 15.59 20.24 13.63
C ILE A 144 15.82 18.72 13.75
N LEU A 145 16.38 18.10 12.71
CA LEU A 145 16.72 16.67 12.72
C LEU A 145 17.70 16.32 13.85
N ALA A 146 18.73 17.16 14.07
CA ALA A 146 19.67 17.01 15.17
C ALA A 146 19.01 17.19 16.55
N ALA A 147 18.05 18.09 16.67
CA ALA A 147 17.30 18.27 17.91
C ALA A 147 16.39 17.07 18.23
N MET A 148 15.74 16.48 17.21
CA MET A 148 14.96 15.24 17.36
C MET A 148 15.83 14.05 17.75
N ASP A 149 17.02 13.95 17.15
CA ASP A 149 18.01 12.92 17.47
C ASP A 149 18.51 13.04 18.92
N LYS A 150 18.88 14.26 19.33
CA LYS A 150 19.30 14.56 20.71
C LYS A 150 18.20 14.28 21.74
N ALA A 151 16.93 14.44 21.36
CA ALA A 151 15.78 14.10 22.19
C ALA A 151 15.51 12.58 22.30
N GLY A 152 16.25 11.76 21.55
CA GLY A 152 16.18 10.30 21.62
C GLY A 152 15.16 9.67 20.67
N ALA A 153 14.72 10.36 19.61
CA ALA A 153 13.83 9.78 18.63
C ALA A 153 14.48 8.58 17.92
N LYS A 154 13.87 7.38 18.02
CA LYS A 154 14.33 6.18 17.29
C LYS A 154 14.12 6.38 15.80
N VAL A 155 12.98 6.96 15.41
CA VAL A 155 12.62 7.24 14.02
C VAL A 155 12.27 8.71 13.86
N LYS A 156 12.92 9.38 12.91
CA LYS A 156 12.73 10.80 12.59
C LYS A 156 11.99 10.92 11.26
N ILE A 157 10.81 11.51 11.26
CA ILE A 157 10.00 11.70 10.06
C ILE A 157 9.93 13.19 9.74
N MET A 158 10.31 13.56 8.53
CA MET A 158 10.38 14.95 8.08
C MET A 158 9.54 15.10 6.81
N ILE A 159 8.52 15.96 6.85
CA ILE A 159 7.64 16.25 5.71
C ILE A 159 7.68 17.74 5.41
N LEU A 160 8.12 18.10 4.21
CA LEU A 160 8.36 19.48 3.80
C LEU A 160 7.51 19.85 2.59
N ASP A 161 6.49 20.69 2.80
CA ASP A 161 5.76 21.37 1.74
C ASP A 161 6.26 22.82 1.58
N ALA A 162 7.53 22.95 1.21
CA ALA A 162 8.25 24.23 1.25
C ALA A 162 8.95 24.63 -0.06
N SER A 163 8.88 23.79 -1.11
CA SER A 163 9.48 24.02 -2.42
C SER A 163 8.69 25.02 -3.26
N ARG A 164 8.44 26.22 -2.73
CA ARG A 164 7.58 27.25 -3.34
C ARG A 164 8.40 28.42 -3.86
N ARG A 165 7.94 29.01 -4.96
CA ARG A 165 8.45 30.30 -5.42
C ARG A 165 8.20 31.35 -4.34
N ASN A 166 9.26 32.04 -3.94
CA ASN A 166 9.22 32.98 -2.82
C ASN A 166 9.80 34.35 -3.21
N PRO A 167 9.41 35.43 -2.50
CA PRO A 167 9.80 36.80 -2.83
C PRO A 167 11.24 37.15 -2.41
N PHE A 168 11.88 36.33 -1.57
CA PHE A 168 13.18 36.64 -0.98
C PHE A 168 14.32 36.36 -1.94
N GLU A 169 14.32 35.20 -2.58
CA GLU A 169 15.43 34.72 -3.41
C GLU A 169 15.73 35.65 -4.59
N ARG A 170 14.70 36.29 -5.16
CA ARG A 170 14.86 37.24 -6.27
C ARG A 170 15.74 38.45 -5.93
N ARG A 171 15.97 38.71 -4.64
CA ARG A 171 16.78 39.85 -4.17
C ARG A 171 18.28 39.57 -4.23
N PHE A 172 18.68 38.30 -4.21
CA PHE A 172 20.09 37.89 -4.17
C PHE A 172 20.46 36.76 -5.15
N ARG A 173 19.50 36.20 -5.89
CA ARG A 173 19.73 35.26 -7.00
C ARG A 173 18.74 35.46 -8.16
N SER A 174 19.17 35.09 -9.37
CA SER A 174 18.41 35.28 -10.62
C SER A 174 17.27 34.28 -10.82
N LEU A 175 17.34 33.10 -10.18
CA LEU A 175 16.35 32.02 -10.27
C LEU A 175 16.03 31.50 -8.87
N SER A 176 14.76 31.16 -8.63
CA SER A 176 14.36 30.52 -7.36
C SER A 176 14.76 29.05 -7.38
N GLY A 177 15.56 28.63 -6.40
CA GLY A 177 16.13 27.29 -6.30
C GLY A 177 15.32 26.33 -5.41
N GLY A 178 14.30 26.81 -4.70
CA GLY A 178 13.55 25.96 -3.76
C GLY A 178 14.46 25.40 -2.65
N LEU A 179 14.25 24.14 -2.28
CA LEU A 179 15.03 23.49 -1.22
C LEU A 179 16.36 22.93 -1.74
N GLY A 180 17.34 22.85 -0.85
CA GLY A 180 18.62 22.21 -1.11
C GLY A 180 18.51 20.70 -0.94
N ALA A 181 19.53 19.97 -1.39
CA ALA A 181 19.64 18.56 -1.10
C ALA A 181 19.81 18.38 0.43
N ILE A 182 18.91 17.63 1.04
CA ILE A 182 19.00 17.24 2.45
C ILE A 182 19.53 15.81 2.48
N ASP A 183 20.62 15.57 3.18
CA ASP A 183 21.12 14.21 3.43
C ASP A 183 20.68 13.76 4.82
N PRO A 184 19.64 12.92 4.91
CA PRO A 184 19.03 12.55 6.17
C PRO A 184 20.02 11.74 7.04
N PRO A 185 20.12 12.02 8.36
CA PRO A 185 20.88 11.19 9.28
C PRO A 185 20.24 9.80 9.42
N PRO A 186 20.91 8.80 10.04
CA PRO A 186 20.35 7.46 10.22
C PRO A 186 18.98 7.45 10.89
N GLN A 187 18.15 6.46 10.55
CA GLN A 187 16.77 6.32 11.03
C GLN A 187 15.88 7.53 10.73
N THR A 188 16.02 8.10 9.54
CA THR A 188 15.25 9.24 9.10
C THR A 188 14.50 8.93 7.80
N LEU A 189 13.26 9.35 7.75
CA LEU A 189 12.43 9.32 6.56
C LEU A 189 12.03 10.76 6.20
N LEU A 190 12.34 11.17 4.97
CA LEU A 190 12.11 12.51 4.45
C LEU A 190 11.18 12.45 3.23
N LEU A 191 10.14 13.28 3.23
CA LEU A 191 9.30 13.59 2.08
C LEU A 191 9.33 15.09 1.81
N SER A 192 9.76 15.49 0.62
CA SER A 192 9.75 16.88 0.16
C SER A 192 8.79 17.05 -1.00
N SER A 193 8.06 18.17 -1.07
CA SER A 193 7.07 18.43 -2.13
C SER A 193 7.67 18.61 -3.52
N ALA A 194 9.00 18.77 -3.64
CA ALA A 194 9.73 18.80 -4.91
C ALA A 194 11.20 18.37 -4.77
N GLU A 195 11.84 18.13 -5.92
CA GLU A 195 13.28 17.92 -6.05
C GLU A 195 14.12 19.13 -5.60
N PRO A 196 15.36 18.90 -5.12
CA PRO A 196 16.30 19.98 -4.87
C PRO A 196 16.50 20.86 -6.10
N GLY A 197 16.54 22.18 -5.94
CA GLY A 197 16.69 23.09 -7.08
C GLY A 197 15.39 23.38 -7.84
N LYS A 198 14.24 22.81 -7.43
CA LYS A 198 12.94 22.98 -8.10
C LYS A 198 11.94 23.71 -7.20
N VAL A 199 11.09 24.50 -7.85
CA VAL A 199 9.92 25.13 -7.22
C VAL A 199 8.64 24.61 -7.87
N VAL A 200 7.58 24.56 -7.08
CA VAL A 200 6.24 24.14 -7.50
C VAL A 200 5.33 25.35 -7.36
N ASP A 201 4.73 25.77 -8.48
CA ASP A 201 3.76 26.88 -8.53
C ASP A 201 2.31 26.38 -8.34
N GLY A 202 2.13 25.18 -7.73
CA GLY A 202 0.88 24.43 -7.65
C GLY A 202 0.15 24.46 -6.29
N ASP A 203 -1.08 23.94 -6.30
CA ASP A 203 -1.97 23.86 -5.13
C ASP A 203 -1.38 22.93 -4.04
N SER A 204 -1.05 23.50 -2.86
CA SER A 204 -0.61 22.77 -1.66
C SER A 204 -1.53 21.60 -1.31
N ASN A 205 -2.82 21.75 -1.61
CA ASN A 205 -3.82 20.73 -1.33
C ASN A 205 -3.57 19.42 -2.07
N MET A 206 -2.85 19.43 -3.20
CA MET A 206 -2.56 18.19 -3.94
C MET A 206 -1.57 17.33 -3.17
N PHE A 207 -0.44 17.91 -2.76
CA PHE A 207 0.60 17.19 -2.02
C PHE A 207 0.07 16.65 -0.68
N ILE A 208 -0.67 17.47 0.07
CA ILE A 208 -1.27 17.06 1.34
C ILE A 208 -2.47 16.13 1.14
N GLY A 209 -3.25 16.32 0.08
CA GLY A 209 -4.40 15.50 -0.26
C GLY A 209 -4.01 14.06 -0.58
N GLU A 210 -2.96 13.86 -1.37
CA GLU A 210 -2.40 12.52 -1.62
C GLU A 210 -1.80 11.93 -0.35
N LEU A 211 -1.05 12.70 0.45
CA LEU A 211 -0.52 12.23 1.74
C LEU A 211 -1.64 11.77 2.69
N LEU A 212 -2.74 12.52 2.76
CA LEU A 212 -3.90 12.17 3.58
C LEU A 212 -4.61 10.91 3.10
N LYS A 213 -4.69 10.67 1.79
CA LYS A 213 -5.23 9.41 1.24
C LYS A 213 -4.40 8.23 1.72
N GLU A 214 -3.07 8.35 1.65
CA GLU A 214 -2.15 7.28 2.04
C GLU A 214 -2.10 7.06 3.56
N LEU A 215 -2.15 8.11 4.38
CA LEU A 215 -2.20 7.98 5.85
C LEU A 215 -3.48 7.31 6.37
N ARG A 216 -4.59 7.43 5.62
CA ARG A 216 -5.86 6.80 5.98
C ARG A 216 -5.84 5.28 5.80
N SER A 217 -4.99 4.77 4.91
CA SER A 217 -4.81 3.33 4.65
C SER A 217 -4.43 2.56 5.92
N PRO A 218 -5.23 1.57 6.38
CA PRO A 218 -4.88 0.75 7.54
C PRO A 218 -3.56 0.02 7.29
N ASP A 219 -2.65 0.11 8.27
CA ASP A 219 -1.39 -0.67 8.35
C ASP A 219 -0.26 -0.33 7.36
N ALA A 220 -0.16 0.93 6.94
CA ALA A 220 0.90 1.39 6.05
C ALA A 220 2.25 1.64 6.75
N ARG A 221 3.34 1.10 6.19
CA ARG A 221 4.71 1.51 6.54
C ARG A 221 4.95 2.94 6.12
N ALA A 222 5.77 3.67 6.87
CA ALA A 222 6.04 5.08 6.60
C ALA A 222 6.69 5.30 5.23
N ASP A 223 7.63 4.44 4.82
CA ASP A 223 8.26 4.49 3.49
C ASP A 223 7.22 4.35 2.37
N ASP A 224 6.25 3.45 2.55
CA ASP A 224 5.21 3.15 1.56
C ASP A 224 4.23 4.31 1.44
N VAL A 225 3.79 4.88 2.57
CA VAL A 225 2.98 6.11 2.57
C VAL A 225 3.69 7.21 1.77
N PHE A 226 5.00 7.37 1.95
CA PHE A 226 5.75 8.46 1.29
C PHE A 226 5.97 8.19 -0.19
N ASN A 227 6.32 6.96 -0.57
CA ASN A 227 6.48 6.55 -1.96
C ASN A 227 5.15 6.61 -2.73
N HIS A 228 4.04 6.20 -2.12
CA HIS A 228 2.72 6.31 -2.73
C HIS A 228 2.26 7.76 -2.84
N THR A 229 2.52 8.59 -1.82
CA THR A 229 2.26 10.04 -1.89
C THR A 229 3.01 10.66 -3.08
N ARG A 230 4.30 10.32 -3.26
CA ARG A 230 5.07 10.76 -4.43
C ARG A 230 4.41 10.36 -5.74
N LEU A 231 4.01 9.09 -5.87
CA LEU A 231 3.40 8.57 -7.09
C LEU A 231 2.02 9.18 -7.37
N GLY A 232 1.19 9.37 -6.34
CA GLY A 232 -0.11 10.01 -6.43
C GLY A 232 0.02 11.45 -6.92
N VAL A 233 0.94 12.22 -6.36
CA VAL A 233 1.19 13.62 -6.77
C VAL A 233 1.75 13.69 -8.19
N ALA A 234 2.70 12.83 -8.55
CA ALA A 234 3.24 12.78 -9.91
C ALA A 234 2.15 12.45 -10.95
N ARG A 235 1.27 11.48 -10.66
CA ARG A 235 0.14 11.14 -11.54
C ARG A 235 -0.88 12.26 -11.64
N ALA A 236 -1.31 12.82 -10.52
CA ALA A 236 -2.33 13.87 -10.46
C ALA A 236 -1.88 15.19 -11.13
N THR A 237 -0.58 15.41 -11.20
CA THR A 237 0.01 16.61 -11.82
C THR A 237 0.63 16.35 -13.20
N SER A 238 0.46 15.15 -13.78
CA SER A 238 1.11 14.77 -15.05
C SER A 238 2.64 15.03 -15.04
N ASN A 239 3.28 14.67 -13.93
CA ASN A 239 4.70 14.88 -13.62
C ASN A 239 5.15 16.35 -13.50
N GLN A 240 4.23 17.32 -13.43
CA GLN A 240 4.58 18.72 -13.16
C GLN A 240 5.10 18.93 -11.73
N GLN A 241 4.66 18.10 -10.79
CA GLN A 241 5.17 18.05 -9.43
C GLN A 241 5.59 16.61 -9.09
N THR A 242 6.87 16.44 -8.77
CA THR A 242 7.42 15.14 -8.36
C THR A 242 8.03 15.28 -6.96
N PRO A 243 7.35 14.80 -5.90
CA PRO A 243 7.91 14.78 -4.57
C PRO A 243 9.16 13.90 -4.49
N VAL A 244 10.05 14.21 -3.53
CA VAL A 244 11.23 13.40 -3.25
C VAL A 244 11.04 12.65 -1.95
N VAL A 245 11.33 11.35 -1.99
CA VAL A 245 11.39 10.47 -0.82
C VAL A 245 12.84 10.07 -0.61
N LYS A 246 13.35 10.24 0.62
CA LYS A 246 14.64 9.68 1.05
C LYS A 246 14.43 8.92 2.35
N SER A 247 14.97 7.71 2.45
CA SER A 247 14.88 6.86 3.63
C SER A 247 16.26 6.36 4.03
N THR A 248 16.55 6.42 5.34
CA THR A 248 17.71 5.79 5.99
C THR A 248 17.25 4.85 7.12
N LEU A 249 15.99 4.43 7.08
CA LEU A 249 15.44 3.46 8.03
C LEU A 249 16.10 2.10 7.79
N THR A 250 16.57 1.47 8.87
CA THR A 250 17.16 0.11 8.81
C THR A 250 16.15 -0.98 9.13
N GLU A 251 15.00 -0.60 9.68
CA GLU A 251 13.90 -1.48 10.04
C GLU A 251 12.58 -0.88 9.54
N PRO A 252 11.59 -1.71 9.17
CA PRO A 252 10.23 -1.24 8.86
C PRO A 252 9.65 -0.41 10.01
N PHE A 253 9.20 0.81 9.71
CA PHE A 253 8.45 1.64 10.65
C PHE A 253 7.01 1.83 10.19
N PHE A 254 6.04 1.55 11.06
CA PHE A 254 4.62 1.71 10.80
C PHE A 254 4.09 2.95 11.51
N LEU A 255 3.32 3.79 10.80
CA LEU A 255 2.81 5.05 11.34
C LEU A 255 1.64 4.85 12.32
N LYS A 256 1.05 3.65 12.35
CA LYS A 256 -0.02 3.24 13.27
C LYS A 256 0.56 2.30 14.30
N SER A 257 0.33 2.57 15.59
CA SER A 257 0.50 1.56 16.63
C SER A 257 -0.77 0.73 16.71
N GLY A 258 -0.74 -0.47 16.13
CA GLY A 258 -1.78 -1.46 16.37
C GLY A 258 -1.54 -2.14 17.72
N SER A 259 -2.46 -1.96 18.67
CA SER A 259 -2.81 -3.03 19.60
C SER A 259 -3.39 -4.17 18.76
N GLY A 260 -2.59 -5.18 18.48
CA GLY A 260 -2.98 -6.30 17.65
C GLY A 260 -1.81 -6.76 16.80
N THR A 261 -0.97 -7.61 17.35
CA THR A 261 -0.39 -8.70 16.56
C THR A 261 -1.54 -9.40 15.85
N PRO A 262 -1.60 -9.45 14.51
CA PRO A 262 -2.41 -10.46 13.86
C PRO A 262 -1.76 -11.78 14.23
N ASP A 263 -2.41 -12.53 15.13
CA ASP A 263 -2.21 -13.97 15.17
C ASP A 263 -2.55 -14.46 13.76
N LEU A 264 -1.51 -14.78 13.00
CA LEU A 264 -1.64 -15.62 11.83
C LEU A 264 -2.39 -16.87 12.30
N PRO A 265 -3.54 -17.23 11.71
CA PRO A 265 -4.15 -18.52 12.01
C PRO A 265 -3.15 -19.59 11.61
N ALA A 266 -2.51 -20.18 12.61
CA ALA A 266 -1.64 -21.33 12.46
C ALA A 266 -2.50 -22.59 12.27
N ASP A 267 -3.42 -22.56 11.31
CA ASP A 267 -4.27 -23.70 10.92
C ASP A 267 -4.76 -23.50 9.47
N ALA A 268 -3.80 -23.42 8.54
CA ALA A 268 -4.03 -23.70 7.12
C ALA A 268 -2.86 -24.50 6.55
N LYS A 269 -2.39 -25.52 7.29
CA LYS A 269 -1.76 -26.65 6.62
C LYS A 269 -2.89 -27.49 6.04
N ALA A 270 -3.22 -27.22 4.78
CA ALA A 270 -3.97 -28.15 3.97
C ALA A 270 -3.29 -29.52 4.03
N ASP A 271 -4.09 -30.51 4.37
CA ASP A 271 -3.75 -31.92 4.52
C ASP A 271 -2.83 -32.39 3.38
N ALA A 272 -1.60 -32.76 3.73
CA ALA A 272 -0.64 -33.38 2.81
C ALA A 272 -1.03 -34.85 2.59
N GLY A 273 -2.23 -35.06 2.02
CA GLY A 273 -2.62 -36.33 1.44
C GLY A 273 -1.74 -36.64 0.23
N ALA A 274 -1.41 -37.91 0.02
CA ALA A 274 -0.56 -38.36 -1.09
C ALA A 274 -1.05 -37.78 -2.43
N VAL A 275 -0.25 -36.91 -3.04
CA VAL A 275 -0.58 -36.26 -4.32
C VAL A 275 -0.70 -37.33 -5.40
N GLN A 276 -1.89 -37.45 -5.99
CA GLN A 276 -2.14 -38.37 -7.10
C GLN A 276 -1.43 -37.88 -8.36
N LEU A 277 -0.62 -38.78 -8.96
CA LEU A 277 -0.01 -38.53 -10.26
C LEU A 277 -0.98 -38.88 -11.38
N GLY A 278 -1.20 -37.91 -12.28
CA GLY A 278 -2.16 -37.98 -13.38
C GLY A 278 -3.62 -37.74 -12.95
N PRO A 279 -4.50 -37.33 -13.89
CA PRO A 279 -5.91 -37.10 -13.60
C PRO A 279 -6.59 -38.42 -13.15
N PRO A 280 -7.59 -38.35 -12.27
CA PRO A 280 -8.47 -39.49 -12.01
C PRO A 280 -9.13 -39.99 -13.30
N GLN A 281 -9.40 -41.29 -13.39
CA GLN A 281 -10.00 -41.91 -14.58
C GLN A 281 -11.37 -41.33 -14.94
N ASP A 282 -12.12 -40.83 -13.96
CA ASP A 282 -13.45 -40.24 -14.14
C ASP A 282 -13.42 -38.73 -14.41
N ALA A 283 -12.24 -38.10 -14.39
CA ALA A 283 -12.06 -36.67 -14.59
C ALA A 283 -13.06 -35.81 -13.81
N LYS A 284 -13.37 -36.22 -12.56
CA LYS A 284 -14.41 -35.58 -11.76
C LYS A 284 -14.08 -34.11 -11.44
N PRO A 285 -15.03 -33.17 -11.63
CA PRO A 285 -14.85 -31.79 -11.19
C PRO A 285 -14.47 -31.68 -9.71
N GLY A 286 -13.52 -30.78 -9.41
CA GLY A 286 -12.93 -30.60 -8.09
C GLY A 286 -11.82 -31.58 -7.74
N ALA A 287 -11.55 -32.60 -8.56
CA ALA A 287 -10.42 -33.49 -8.33
C ALA A 287 -9.08 -32.78 -8.57
N VAL A 288 -8.10 -33.10 -7.71
CA VAL A 288 -6.78 -32.48 -7.70
C VAL A 288 -5.71 -33.50 -8.07
N PHE A 289 -4.77 -33.13 -8.94
CA PHE A 289 -3.68 -34.00 -9.38
C PHE A 289 -2.44 -33.22 -9.83
N ARG A 290 -1.33 -33.93 -10.05
CA ARG A 290 -0.12 -33.42 -10.72
C ARG A 290 0.32 -34.41 -11.80
N ASP A 291 0.88 -33.96 -12.91
CA ASP A 291 1.43 -34.91 -13.90
C ASP A 291 2.83 -35.42 -13.55
N CYS A 292 3.58 -34.67 -12.73
CA CYS A 292 4.93 -35.01 -12.31
C CYS A 292 5.28 -34.31 -10.99
N ALA A 293 6.37 -34.73 -10.34
CA ALA A 293 6.79 -34.16 -9.05
C ALA A 293 7.06 -32.65 -9.09
N ALA A 294 7.59 -32.14 -10.21
CA ALA A 294 7.88 -30.72 -10.43
C ALA A 294 6.76 -29.97 -11.18
N CYS A 295 5.65 -30.64 -11.48
CA CYS A 295 4.55 -30.07 -12.24
C CYS A 295 3.60 -29.30 -11.30
N PRO A 296 2.90 -28.27 -11.79
CA PRO A 296 1.86 -27.59 -11.03
C PRO A 296 0.76 -28.53 -10.57
N GLU A 297 0.17 -28.21 -9.43
CA GLU A 297 -1.05 -28.87 -8.95
C GLU A 297 -2.26 -28.31 -9.67
N LEU A 298 -3.04 -29.20 -10.27
CA LEU A 298 -4.18 -28.87 -11.10
C LEU A 298 -5.47 -29.27 -10.40
N VAL A 299 -6.54 -28.53 -10.64
CA VAL A 299 -7.90 -28.90 -10.29
C VAL A 299 -8.78 -28.97 -11.53
N ILE A 300 -9.67 -29.95 -11.59
CA ILE A 300 -10.63 -30.10 -12.70
C ILE A 300 -11.80 -29.12 -12.50
N VAL A 301 -11.94 -28.19 -13.43
CA VAL A 301 -13.07 -27.25 -13.52
C VAL A 301 -14.14 -27.85 -14.43
N PRO A 302 -15.44 -27.82 -14.03
CA PRO A 302 -16.52 -28.41 -14.82
C PRO A 302 -16.79 -27.62 -16.11
N ALA A 303 -17.46 -28.26 -17.08
CA ALA A 303 -18.15 -27.54 -18.15
C ALA A 303 -19.33 -26.74 -17.58
N GLY A 304 -19.70 -25.64 -18.22
CA GLY A 304 -20.89 -24.88 -17.83
C GLY A 304 -20.98 -23.50 -18.47
N ASP A 305 -22.06 -22.81 -18.16
CA ASP A 305 -22.35 -21.46 -18.64
C ASP A 305 -22.10 -20.42 -17.55
N PHE A 306 -21.67 -19.23 -17.95
CA PHE A 306 -21.60 -18.07 -17.05
C PHE A 306 -21.77 -16.75 -17.79
N ALA A 307 -22.06 -15.70 -17.01
CA ALA A 307 -22.05 -14.33 -17.49
C ALA A 307 -20.65 -13.73 -17.32
N MET A 308 -19.97 -13.46 -18.43
CA MET A 308 -18.64 -12.85 -18.47
C MET A 308 -18.75 -11.33 -18.52
N GLY A 309 -17.89 -10.63 -17.78
CA GLY A 309 -17.79 -9.17 -17.73
C GLY A 309 -18.52 -8.50 -16.56
N SER A 310 -18.61 -7.17 -16.59
CA SER A 310 -19.30 -6.36 -15.59
C SER A 310 -19.77 -5.01 -16.13
N GLN A 311 -20.53 -4.27 -15.32
CA GLN A 311 -20.95 -2.90 -15.62
C GLN A 311 -20.00 -1.83 -15.05
N ASP A 312 -18.97 -2.22 -14.28
CA ASP A 312 -18.12 -1.27 -13.55
C ASP A 312 -17.14 -0.51 -14.45
N PHE A 313 -16.80 -1.07 -15.63
CA PHE A 313 -15.85 -0.51 -16.58
C PHE A 313 -16.23 -0.85 -18.03
N ALA A 314 -15.97 0.09 -18.96
CA ALA A 314 -16.30 -0.08 -20.38
C ALA A 314 -15.60 -1.30 -21.02
N ALA A 315 -14.36 -1.59 -20.62
CA ALA A 315 -13.62 -2.74 -21.13
C ALA A 315 -14.13 -4.10 -20.66
N GLU A 316 -15.05 -4.10 -19.69
CA GLU A 316 -15.69 -5.30 -19.14
C GLU A 316 -17.11 -5.47 -19.71
N GLN A 317 -17.53 -4.61 -20.63
CA GLN A 317 -18.85 -4.60 -21.26
C GLN A 317 -18.80 -5.09 -22.71
N PRO A 318 -19.92 -5.56 -23.28
CA PRO A 318 -21.14 -5.92 -22.57
C PRO A 318 -20.96 -7.20 -21.74
N VAL A 319 -21.72 -7.30 -20.66
CA VAL A 319 -21.91 -8.59 -19.98
C VAL A 319 -22.58 -9.55 -20.97
N HIS A 320 -22.00 -10.72 -21.19
CA HIS A 320 -22.49 -11.68 -22.18
C HIS A 320 -22.35 -13.13 -21.69
N SER A 321 -23.20 -14.01 -22.21
CA SER A 321 -23.17 -15.44 -21.88
C SER A 321 -22.04 -16.13 -22.64
N VAL A 322 -21.27 -16.93 -21.92
CA VAL A 322 -20.21 -17.80 -22.45
C VAL A 322 -20.43 -19.23 -21.96
N THR A 323 -20.25 -20.20 -22.85
CA THR A 323 -20.35 -21.63 -22.58
C THR A 323 -18.96 -22.26 -22.60
N ILE A 324 -18.50 -22.77 -21.46
CA ILE A 324 -17.33 -23.66 -21.37
C ILE A 324 -17.81 -25.07 -21.73
N GLY A 325 -17.54 -25.50 -22.96
CA GLY A 325 -18.13 -26.72 -23.51
C GLY A 325 -17.62 -28.04 -22.93
N ARG A 326 -16.46 -28.05 -22.26
CA ARG A 326 -15.82 -29.26 -21.71
C ARG A 326 -15.10 -28.93 -20.40
N PRO A 327 -15.00 -29.90 -19.47
CA PRO A 327 -14.14 -29.74 -18.32
C PRO A 327 -12.67 -29.60 -18.75
N PHE A 328 -11.92 -28.84 -17.99
CA PHE A 328 -10.48 -28.63 -18.19
C PHE A 328 -9.79 -28.62 -16.83
N ALA A 329 -8.47 -28.86 -16.81
CA ALA A 329 -7.70 -28.79 -15.58
C ALA A 329 -6.88 -27.49 -15.54
N ILE A 330 -6.92 -26.76 -14.44
CA ILE A 330 -6.22 -25.47 -14.27
C ILE A 330 -5.37 -25.48 -13.01
N GLY A 331 -4.24 -24.78 -13.05
CA GLY A 331 -3.39 -24.53 -11.89
C GLY A 331 -4.19 -23.98 -10.72
N ARG A 332 -4.13 -24.67 -9.58
CA ARG A 332 -4.81 -24.23 -8.35
C ARG A 332 -4.28 -22.89 -7.87
N VAL A 333 -2.99 -22.66 -8.09
CA VAL A 333 -2.26 -21.43 -7.80
C VAL A 333 -1.54 -20.96 -9.06
N GLU A 334 -1.00 -19.74 -9.03
CA GLU A 334 -0.04 -19.25 -10.02
C GLU A 334 1.20 -20.15 -10.08
N VAL A 335 1.91 -20.12 -11.21
CA VAL A 335 3.20 -20.81 -11.32
C VAL A 335 4.15 -20.25 -10.28
N THR A 336 4.81 -21.12 -9.52
CA THR A 336 5.73 -20.71 -8.44
C THR A 336 7.16 -20.57 -8.95
N PHE A 337 7.98 -19.82 -8.21
CA PHE A 337 9.42 -19.76 -8.46
C PHE A 337 10.08 -21.14 -8.41
N ALA A 338 9.66 -22.06 -7.53
CA ALA A 338 10.20 -23.42 -7.53
C ALA A 338 9.97 -24.15 -8.88
N GLN A 339 8.80 -23.95 -9.48
CA GLN A 339 8.48 -24.52 -10.80
C GLN A 339 9.26 -23.80 -11.90
N TRP A 340 9.35 -22.47 -11.82
CA TRP A 340 10.14 -21.66 -12.75
C TRP A 340 11.64 -22.04 -12.73
N ASP A 341 12.21 -22.23 -11.55
CA ASP A 341 13.60 -22.66 -11.36
C ASP A 341 13.84 -24.07 -11.90
N ALA A 342 12.88 -24.99 -11.76
CA ALA A 342 12.96 -26.30 -12.41
C ALA A 342 12.99 -26.17 -13.94
N CYS A 343 12.23 -25.25 -14.50
CA CYS A 343 12.27 -24.94 -15.93
C CYS A 343 13.63 -24.35 -16.35
N ILE A 344 14.23 -23.47 -15.55
CA ILE A 344 15.59 -22.96 -15.80
C ILE A 344 16.62 -24.08 -15.74
N ALA A 345 16.57 -24.93 -14.70
CA ALA A 345 17.51 -26.03 -14.48
C ALA A 345 17.52 -27.03 -15.64
N ASP A 346 16.35 -27.27 -16.25
CA ASP A 346 16.19 -28.12 -17.43
C ASP A 346 16.47 -27.38 -18.76
N GLY A 347 16.82 -26.08 -18.72
CA GLY A 347 17.11 -25.26 -19.90
C GLY A 347 15.89 -24.77 -20.69
N GLY A 348 14.67 -24.91 -20.15
CA GLY A 348 13.41 -24.50 -20.80
C GLY A 348 13.16 -22.99 -20.78
N CYS A 349 13.48 -22.30 -19.67
CA CYS A 349 13.11 -20.90 -19.43
C CYS A 349 14.24 -19.89 -19.71
N ALA A 350 15.16 -20.25 -20.61
CA ALA A 350 16.25 -19.38 -21.11
C ALA A 350 17.11 -18.68 -20.03
N GLY A 351 17.15 -19.20 -18.81
CA GLY A 351 17.94 -18.64 -17.70
C GLY A 351 17.43 -17.32 -17.14
N TRP A 352 16.22 -16.85 -17.51
CA TRP A 352 15.64 -15.64 -16.94
C TRP A 352 15.28 -15.86 -15.46
N ARG A 353 15.85 -15.05 -14.56
CA ARG A 353 15.62 -15.11 -13.12
C ARG A 353 14.97 -13.81 -12.63
N PRO A 354 13.63 -13.78 -12.49
CA PRO A 354 12.91 -12.65 -11.91
C PRO A 354 13.36 -12.34 -10.47
N ASP A 355 13.21 -11.09 -10.05
CA ASP A 355 13.37 -10.70 -8.64
C ASP A 355 12.22 -11.27 -7.79
N ASP A 356 12.56 -11.99 -6.73
CA ASP A 356 11.61 -12.61 -5.80
C ASP A 356 11.04 -11.64 -4.75
N ARG A 357 11.55 -10.41 -4.72
CA ARG A 357 11.15 -9.32 -3.82
C ARG A 357 11.19 -9.68 -2.34
N GLY A 358 12.11 -10.56 -1.95
CA GLY A 358 12.53 -10.73 -0.55
C GLY A 358 11.58 -11.55 0.32
N ARG A 359 10.93 -12.59 -0.22
CA ARG A 359 10.12 -13.59 0.51
C ARG A 359 10.62 -15.01 0.25
N ASP A 360 9.98 -16.03 0.86
CA ASP A 360 10.28 -17.46 0.61
C ASP A 360 10.24 -17.77 -0.89
N HIS A 361 11.42 -17.78 -1.51
CA HIS A 361 11.61 -17.85 -2.96
C HIS A 361 10.73 -18.94 -3.56
N ASN A 362 10.87 -20.18 -3.08
CA ASN A 362 10.26 -21.37 -3.70
C ASN A 362 8.73 -21.33 -3.78
N ASP A 363 8.05 -20.88 -2.72
CA ASP A 363 6.59 -20.95 -2.60
C ASP A 363 5.90 -19.68 -3.09
N GLY A 364 6.68 -18.64 -3.45
CA GLY A 364 6.16 -17.43 -4.06
C GLY A 364 5.69 -17.64 -5.51
N PRO A 365 4.64 -16.93 -5.95
CA PRO A 365 4.26 -16.90 -7.36
C PRO A 365 5.35 -16.19 -8.17
N VAL A 366 5.67 -16.72 -9.35
CA VAL A 366 6.61 -16.07 -10.27
C VAL A 366 5.94 -14.82 -10.85
N GLY A 367 6.57 -13.67 -10.63
CA GLY A 367 6.22 -12.41 -11.29
C GLY A 367 7.29 -11.98 -12.29
N GLU A 368 7.11 -10.83 -12.95
CA GLU A 368 8.10 -10.26 -13.87
C GLU A 368 8.47 -11.19 -15.04
N VAL A 369 7.47 -11.92 -15.54
CA VAL A 369 7.56 -12.74 -16.74
C VAL A 369 6.65 -12.17 -17.81
N SER A 370 7.10 -12.23 -19.07
CA SER A 370 6.28 -11.82 -20.20
C SER A 370 5.34 -12.96 -20.65
N TRP A 371 4.38 -12.64 -21.53
CA TRP A 371 3.54 -13.66 -22.15
C TRP A 371 4.40 -14.67 -22.94
N SER A 372 5.41 -14.18 -23.67
CA SER A 372 6.35 -15.03 -24.41
C SER A 372 7.22 -15.92 -23.51
N ASP A 373 7.57 -15.44 -22.31
CA ASP A 373 8.25 -16.25 -21.30
C ASP A 373 7.33 -17.36 -20.74
N ALA A 374 6.05 -17.05 -20.52
CA ALA A 374 5.05 -18.04 -20.10
C ALA A 374 4.92 -19.18 -21.13
N HIS A 375 4.92 -18.87 -22.43
CA HIS A 375 4.92 -19.90 -23.48
C HIS A 375 6.17 -20.80 -23.46
N ARG A 376 7.36 -20.26 -23.16
CA ARG A 376 8.57 -21.08 -22.99
C ARG A 376 8.43 -22.08 -21.84
N PHE A 377 7.82 -21.63 -20.74
CA PHE A 377 7.51 -22.50 -19.61
C PHE A 377 6.49 -23.58 -19.99
N LEU A 378 5.41 -23.22 -20.68
CA LEU A 378 4.37 -24.16 -21.13
C LEU A 378 4.91 -25.21 -22.11
N ASP A 379 5.79 -24.79 -23.03
CA ASP A 379 6.51 -25.68 -23.94
C ASP A 379 7.38 -26.70 -23.19
N TRP A 380 8.11 -26.23 -22.18
CA TRP A 380 8.90 -27.10 -21.31
C TRP A 380 8.02 -28.04 -20.50
N LEU A 381 6.97 -27.53 -19.86
CA LEU A 381 6.05 -28.31 -19.03
C LEU A 381 5.35 -29.39 -19.86
N SER A 382 4.98 -29.07 -21.10
CA SER A 382 4.37 -30.02 -22.02
C SER A 382 5.31 -31.17 -22.37
N ARG A 383 6.59 -30.86 -22.67
CA ARG A 383 7.61 -31.88 -22.91
C ARG A 383 7.91 -32.73 -21.67
N LYS A 384 7.95 -32.10 -20.49
CA LYS A 384 8.29 -32.77 -19.23
C LYS A 384 7.18 -33.71 -18.75
N SER A 385 5.92 -33.31 -18.92
CA SER A 385 4.75 -34.10 -18.51
C SER A 385 4.26 -35.08 -19.57
N GLY A 386 4.57 -34.83 -20.85
CA GLY A 386 4.00 -35.57 -21.98
C GLY A 386 2.55 -35.17 -22.31
N HIS A 387 2.05 -34.07 -21.74
CA HIS A 387 0.68 -33.58 -21.93
C HIS A 387 0.67 -32.15 -22.49
N PRO A 388 -0.38 -31.75 -23.23
CA PRO A 388 -0.49 -30.39 -23.72
C PRO A 388 -0.83 -29.41 -22.58
N TYR A 389 0.03 -28.42 -22.38
CA TYR A 389 -0.20 -27.29 -21.48
C TYR A 389 -0.27 -25.98 -22.26
N ARG A 390 -1.15 -25.09 -21.82
CA ARG A 390 -1.38 -23.76 -22.42
C ARG A 390 -1.72 -22.72 -21.35
N LEU A 391 -1.78 -21.45 -21.74
CA LEU A 391 -2.46 -20.44 -20.93
C LEU A 391 -3.97 -20.69 -20.95
N PRO A 392 -4.71 -20.31 -19.90
CA PRO A 392 -6.17 -20.26 -19.98
C PRO A 392 -6.59 -19.27 -21.07
N SER A 393 -7.73 -19.51 -21.71
CA SER A 393 -8.43 -18.40 -22.36
C SER A 393 -8.91 -17.44 -21.28
N GLU A 394 -9.16 -16.21 -21.69
CA GLU A 394 -9.68 -15.19 -20.80
C GLU A 394 -11.04 -15.59 -20.20
N ALA A 395 -11.87 -16.24 -21.02
CA ALA A 395 -13.16 -16.78 -20.60
C ALA A 395 -13.00 -17.90 -19.57
N GLU A 396 -12.09 -18.85 -19.80
CA GLU A 396 -11.79 -19.92 -18.84
C GLU A 396 -11.27 -19.36 -17.51
N TRP A 397 -10.41 -18.34 -17.55
CA TRP A 397 -9.89 -17.70 -16.36
C TRP A 397 -11.02 -17.06 -15.54
N GLU A 398 -11.90 -16.26 -16.15
CA GLU A 398 -12.99 -15.61 -15.42
C GLU A 398 -14.03 -16.62 -14.92
N TYR A 399 -14.35 -17.64 -15.71
CA TYR A 399 -15.22 -18.73 -15.30
C TYR A 399 -14.69 -19.41 -14.03
N ALA A 400 -13.41 -19.77 -14.05
CA ALA A 400 -12.75 -20.43 -12.94
C ALA A 400 -12.62 -19.51 -11.72
N ALA A 401 -12.33 -18.22 -11.91
CA ALA A 401 -12.23 -17.23 -10.84
C ALA A 401 -13.56 -16.95 -10.14
N ARG A 402 -14.67 -16.93 -10.91
CA ARG A 402 -16.03 -16.74 -10.36
C ARG A 402 -16.55 -17.97 -9.63
N ALA A 403 -16.22 -19.17 -10.12
CA ALA A 403 -16.69 -20.44 -9.54
C ALA A 403 -18.21 -20.46 -9.26
N GLY A 404 -19.01 -19.91 -10.19
CA GLY A 404 -20.47 -19.80 -10.10
C GLY A 404 -21.00 -18.54 -9.41
N ALA A 405 -20.14 -17.69 -8.83
CA ALA A 405 -20.57 -16.43 -8.22
C ALA A 405 -20.94 -15.35 -9.25
N LEU A 406 -21.99 -14.58 -8.93
CA LEU A 406 -22.46 -13.45 -9.73
C LEU A 406 -22.00 -12.09 -9.17
N THR A 407 -21.39 -12.09 -7.99
CA THR A 407 -20.86 -10.92 -7.27
C THR A 407 -19.52 -10.46 -7.84
N ARG A 408 -19.01 -9.32 -7.36
CA ARG A 408 -17.70 -8.76 -7.79
C ARG A 408 -16.52 -9.66 -7.49
N PHE A 409 -16.59 -10.40 -6.39
CA PHE A 409 -15.64 -11.43 -5.97
C PHE A 409 -16.39 -12.73 -5.74
N TRP A 410 -15.70 -13.88 -5.76
CA TRP A 410 -16.35 -15.17 -5.49
C TRP A 410 -16.89 -15.30 -4.07
N TRP A 411 -16.42 -14.46 -3.13
CA TRP A 411 -16.87 -14.43 -1.73
C TRP A 411 -17.89 -13.32 -1.42
N GLY A 412 -18.24 -12.46 -2.39
CA GLY A 412 -19.18 -11.35 -2.18
C GLY A 412 -18.86 -10.11 -3.02
N ASP A 413 -19.54 -8.99 -2.75
CA ASP A 413 -19.35 -7.74 -3.50
C ASP A 413 -18.29 -6.81 -2.90
N GLU A 414 -17.98 -7.00 -1.62
CA GLU A 414 -16.97 -6.21 -0.90
C GLU A 414 -15.64 -6.98 -0.87
N ALA A 415 -14.55 -6.29 -1.18
CA ALA A 415 -13.22 -6.91 -1.18
C ALA A 415 -12.82 -7.40 0.22
N GLY A 416 -13.18 -6.63 1.25
CA GLY A 416 -12.85 -6.92 2.63
C GLY A 416 -11.33 -7.01 2.88
N SER A 417 -10.96 -7.63 4.00
CA SER A 417 -9.57 -7.94 4.34
C SER A 417 -9.39 -9.44 4.54
N GLY A 418 -8.25 -10.00 4.14
CA GLY A 418 -7.91 -11.40 4.39
C GLY A 418 -8.49 -12.43 3.40
N HIS A 419 -9.10 -11.97 2.30
CA HIS A 419 -9.56 -12.85 1.21
C HIS A 419 -8.65 -12.84 -0.02
N ALA A 420 -7.79 -11.83 -0.11
CA ALA A 420 -7.00 -11.51 -1.29
C ALA A 420 -5.73 -10.76 -0.89
N ASN A 421 -4.63 -10.98 -1.61
CA ASN A 421 -3.47 -10.10 -1.52
C ASN A 421 -3.64 -8.94 -2.49
N CYS A 422 -4.09 -7.80 -2.02
CA CYS A 422 -4.23 -6.59 -2.83
C CYS A 422 -3.93 -5.34 -2.00
N ARG A 423 -3.65 -4.23 -2.68
CA ARG A 423 -3.51 -2.92 -2.03
C ARG A 423 -4.84 -2.53 -1.40
N GLY A 424 -4.94 -2.56 -0.08
CA GLY A 424 -6.19 -2.30 0.65
C GLY A 424 -7.03 -3.54 0.98
N CYS A 425 -6.54 -4.76 0.69
CA CYS A 425 -7.15 -6.03 1.13
C CYS A 425 -6.48 -6.61 2.41
N GLY A 426 -5.59 -5.86 3.06
CA GLY A 426 -4.79 -6.35 4.20
C GLY A 426 -3.52 -7.13 3.79
N GLY A 427 -3.13 -7.08 2.51
CA GLY A 427 -1.89 -7.65 2.00
C GLY A 427 -0.65 -6.84 2.39
N ALA A 428 0.51 -7.50 2.48
CA ALA A 428 1.78 -6.91 2.94
C ALA A 428 2.49 -5.99 1.93
N GLY A 429 1.83 -5.62 0.83
CA GLY A 429 2.42 -4.81 -0.25
C GLY A 429 3.49 -5.54 -1.07
N LEU A 430 3.56 -6.86 -0.92
CA LEU A 430 4.44 -7.79 -1.64
C LEU A 430 3.64 -9.05 -2.00
N PRO A 431 4.10 -9.86 -2.97
CA PRO A 431 3.51 -11.18 -3.20
C PRO A 431 3.50 -12.02 -1.91
N SER A 432 2.39 -12.72 -1.70
CA SER A 432 2.26 -13.75 -0.67
C SER A 432 2.63 -15.11 -1.28
N PRO A 433 3.06 -16.10 -0.49
CA PRO A 433 3.15 -17.48 -0.96
C PRO A 433 1.88 -17.87 -1.70
N ALA A 434 2.05 -18.55 -2.82
CA ALA A 434 0.95 -19.06 -3.63
C ALA A 434 0.02 -19.93 -2.76
N GLY A 435 -1.28 -19.65 -2.78
CA GLY A 435 -2.28 -20.36 -1.98
C GLY A 435 -2.45 -19.84 -0.55
N SER A 436 -1.98 -18.64 -0.22
CA SER A 436 -2.07 -18.09 1.15
C SER A 436 -3.49 -17.74 1.61
N TYR A 437 -4.44 -17.58 0.68
CA TYR A 437 -5.81 -17.18 0.96
C TYR A 437 -6.78 -18.34 0.77
N THR A 438 -8.05 -18.17 1.10
CA THR A 438 -9.06 -19.22 0.93
C THR A 438 -9.27 -19.51 -0.56
N ALA A 439 -9.39 -20.78 -0.93
CA ALA A 439 -9.78 -21.16 -2.29
C ALA A 439 -11.26 -20.89 -2.57
N ASN A 440 -11.58 -20.61 -3.83
CA ASN A 440 -12.96 -20.49 -4.29
C ASN A 440 -13.67 -21.87 -4.39
N ALA A 441 -14.94 -21.88 -4.79
CA ALA A 441 -15.75 -23.11 -4.85
C ALA A 441 -15.25 -24.16 -5.87
N PHE A 442 -14.38 -23.78 -6.81
CA PHE A 442 -13.71 -24.71 -7.73
C PHE A 442 -12.32 -25.14 -7.25
N GLY A 443 -11.86 -24.66 -6.08
CA GLY A 443 -10.58 -25.05 -5.50
C GLY A 443 -9.38 -24.26 -6.02
N LEU A 444 -9.61 -23.11 -6.66
CA LEU A 444 -8.57 -22.18 -7.09
C LEU A 444 -8.29 -21.13 -6.01
N PHE A 445 -7.03 -20.78 -5.88
CA PHE A 445 -6.49 -19.75 -5.00
C PHE A 445 -6.08 -18.51 -5.81
N ASP A 446 -5.96 -17.39 -5.10
CA ASP A 446 -5.37 -16.14 -5.59
C ASP A 446 -5.98 -15.59 -6.88
N THR A 447 -7.24 -15.94 -7.18
CA THR A 447 -7.96 -15.44 -8.37
C THR A 447 -8.49 -14.01 -8.19
N ALA A 448 -7.90 -13.24 -7.29
CA ALA A 448 -8.26 -11.87 -6.93
C ALA A 448 -7.07 -11.22 -6.19
N GLY A 449 -6.02 -10.86 -6.92
CA GLY A 449 -4.79 -10.27 -6.37
C GLY A 449 -3.59 -11.21 -6.41
N ASN A 450 -2.63 -10.98 -5.52
CA ASN A 450 -1.32 -11.61 -5.48
C ASN A 450 -0.49 -11.31 -6.73
N ILE A 451 -0.54 -12.12 -7.77
CA ILE A 451 0.10 -11.82 -9.05
C ILE A 451 -0.95 -11.81 -10.16
N ALA A 452 -0.91 -10.78 -11.01
CA ALA A 452 -1.81 -10.68 -12.14
C ALA A 452 -1.38 -11.66 -13.22
N GLU A 453 -2.32 -12.25 -13.96
CA GLU A 453 -2.03 -13.44 -14.75
C GLU A 453 -2.26 -13.25 -16.25
N TRP A 454 -1.24 -13.57 -17.04
CA TRP A 454 -1.37 -13.68 -18.48
C TRP A 454 -2.40 -14.75 -18.88
N VAL A 455 -3.23 -14.41 -19.85
CA VAL A 455 -4.11 -15.34 -20.56
C VAL A 455 -3.75 -15.35 -22.04
N GLU A 456 -4.30 -16.29 -22.80
CA GLU A 456 -3.96 -16.46 -24.22
C GLU A 456 -4.48 -15.28 -25.08
N ASP A 457 -5.58 -14.65 -24.69
CA ASP A 457 -6.34 -13.71 -25.51
C ASP A 457 -5.60 -12.41 -25.88
N CYS A 458 -5.89 -11.96 -27.11
CA CYS A 458 -5.55 -10.61 -27.55
C CYS A 458 -6.38 -9.57 -26.81
N TRP A 459 -5.78 -8.42 -26.52
CA TRP A 459 -6.53 -7.31 -25.95
C TRP A 459 -7.55 -6.77 -26.94
N SER A 460 -8.78 -6.58 -26.47
CA SER A 460 -9.84 -5.81 -27.14
C SER A 460 -10.35 -4.74 -26.19
N GLU A 461 -10.78 -3.59 -26.72
CA GLU A 461 -11.29 -2.47 -25.93
C GLU A 461 -12.55 -2.81 -25.13
N ASN A 462 -13.29 -3.84 -25.54
CA ASN A 462 -14.53 -4.31 -24.91
C ASN A 462 -14.82 -5.78 -25.35
N TYR A 463 -16.00 -6.30 -25.02
CA TYR A 463 -16.46 -7.66 -25.36
C TYR A 463 -17.40 -7.72 -26.59
N GLU A 464 -17.50 -6.66 -27.38
CA GLU A 464 -18.26 -6.74 -28.63
C GLU A 464 -17.57 -7.73 -29.58
N GLY A 465 -18.30 -8.76 -29.99
CA GLY A 465 -17.77 -9.81 -30.85
C GLY A 465 -16.84 -10.82 -30.16
N ALA A 466 -16.70 -10.79 -28.84
CA ALA A 466 -15.92 -11.79 -28.10
C ALA A 466 -16.48 -13.21 -28.29
N PRO A 467 -15.62 -14.26 -28.32
CA PRO A 467 -16.06 -15.65 -28.39
C PRO A 467 -17.02 -16.01 -27.25
N ARG A 468 -17.98 -16.88 -27.55
CA ARG A 468 -19.03 -17.30 -26.59
C ARG A 468 -18.94 -18.78 -26.21
N ASP A 469 -17.91 -19.47 -26.69
CA ASP A 469 -17.68 -20.90 -26.53
C ASP A 469 -16.45 -21.21 -25.66
N GLY A 470 -15.97 -20.22 -24.90
CA GLY A 470 -14.76 -20.33 -24.08
C GLY A 470 -13.45 -20.25 -24.89
N GLY A 471 -13.53 -20.07 -26.21
CA GLY A 471 -12.38 -19.92 -27.08
C GLY A 471 -11.61 -18.61 -26.86
N VAL A 472 -10.41 -18.57 -27.43
CA VAL A 472 -9.50 -17.43 -27.38
C VAL A 472 -9.95 -16.34 -28.34
N ALA A 473 -10.06 -15.11 -27.87
CA ALA A 473 -10.24 -13.93 -28.71
C ALA A 473 -8.93 -13.61 -29.44
N HIS A 474 -9.00 -13.60 -30.77
CA HIS A 474 -7.91 -13.18 -31.63
C HIS A 474 -8.27 -11.88 -32.34
N ASP A 475 -7.39 -10.88 -32.29
CA ASP A 475 -7.51 -9.65 -33.08
C ASP A 475 -6.16 -9.23 -33.66
N GLY A 476 -6.13 -9.07 -35.00
CA GLY A 476 -5.03 -8.48 -35.76
C GLY A 476 -3.60 -8.95 -35.39
N PRO A 477 -2.60 -8.06 -35.52
CA PRO A 477 -1.24 -8.31 -35.04
C PRO A 477 -1.22 -8.17 -33.52
N CYS A 478 -1.65 -9.23 -32.85
CA CYS A 478 -1.88 -9.40 -31.41
C CYS A 478 -0.65 -9.10 -30.52
N LYS A 479 -0.26 -7.82 -30.48
CA LYS A 479 0.89 -7.32 -29.72
C LYS A 479 0.52 -7.07 -28.25
N GLN A 480 -0.73 -6.71 -28.00
CA GLN A 480 -1.26 -6.50 -26.66
C GLN A 480 -2.07 -7.72 -26.25
N ARG A 481 -1.81 -8.22 -25.04
CA ARG A 481 -2.47 -9.39 -24.47
C ARG A 481 -3.22 -9.00 -23.21
N VAL A 482 -4.20 -9.81 -22.86
CA VAL A 482 -4.99 -9.63 -21.65
C VAL A 482 -4.23 -10.18 -20.44
N VAL A 483 -4.34 -9.48 -19.32
CA VAL A 483 -3.93 -9.94 -17.99
C VAL A 483 -5.14 -9.86 -17.05
N ARG A 484 -5.30 -10.87 -16.18
CA ARG A 484 -6.44 -11.03 -15.26
C ARG A 484 -6.05 -11.02 -13.79
N GLY A 485 -7.05 -11.00 -12.90
CA GLY A 485 -6.91 -11.19 -11.44
C GLY A 485 -6.42 -9.99 -10.64
N GLY A 486 -5.59 -9.13 -11.23
CA GLY A 486 -4.92 -8.05 -10.52
C GLY A 486 -3.84 -8.59 -9.57
N SER A 487 -3.20 -7.72 -8.79
CA SER A 487 -2.00 -8.09 -8.04
C SER A 487 -2.00 -7.55 -6.61
N PHE A 488 -0.97 -7.92 -5.83
CA PHE A 488 -0.68 -7.38 -4.50
C PHE A 488 -0.60 -5.84 -4.48
N ASP A 489 -0.28 -5.24 -5.63
CA ASP A 489 -0.15 -3.80 -5.80
C ASP A 489 -1.42 -3.14 -6.38
N ALA A 490 -2.39 -3.94 -6.81
CA ALA A 490 -3.65 -3.46 -7.36
C ALA A 490 -4.64 -3.12 -6.23
N GLY A 491 -5.37 -2.00 -6.39
CA GLY A 491 -6.42 -1.63 -5.46
C GLY A 491 -7.64 -2.59 -5.52
N PRO A 492 -8.56 -2.55 -4.55
CA PRO A 492 -9.63 -3.55 -4.45
C PRO A 492 -10.58 -3.53 -5.66
N ARG A 493 -10.75 -2.37 -6.29
CA ARG A 493 -11.54 -2.21 -7.53
C ARG A 493 -10.94 -2.95 -8.73
N TYR A 494 -9.66 -3.30 -8.68
CA TYR A 494 -8.88 -3.89 -9.78
C TYR A 494 -8.55 -5.37 -9.54
N VAL A 495 -9.06 -5.97 -8.46
CA VAL A 495 -8.89 -7.42 -8.20
C VAL A 495 -10.22 -8.17 -8.24
N ARG A 496 -11.27 -7.55 -8.78
CA ARG A 496 -12.57 -8.21 -9.04
C ARG A 496 -12.40 -9.29 -10.10
N SER A 497 -13.27 -10.31 -10.10
CA SER A 497 -13.24 -11.41 -11.08
C SER A 497 -13.30 -10.93 -12.54
N ALA A 498 -14.02 -9.84 -12.80
CA ALA A 498 -14.13 -9.24 -14.14
C ALA A 498 -12.96 -8.33 -14.53
N SER A 499 -12.01 -8.05 -13.63
CA SER A 499 -10.95 -7.08 -13.91
C SER A 499 -10.04 -7.59 -15.03
N ARG A 500 -9.74 -6.71 -15.98
CA ARG A 500 -8.86 -6.98 -17.12
C ARG A 500 -7.84 -5.86 -17.26
N PHE A 501 -6.65 -6.22 -17.69
CA PHE A 501 -5.56 -5.28 -17.98
C PHE A 501 -4.97 -5.59 -19.35
N LEU A 502 -4.29 -4.59 -19.91
CA LEU A 502 -3.61 -4.69 -21.19
C LEU A 502 -2.12 -4.48 -20.98
N TYR A 503 -1.32 -5.36 -21.56
CA TYR A 503 0.13 -5.21 -21.58
C TYR A 503 0.68 -5.75 -22.90
N ASP A 504 1.86 -5.27 -23.29
CA ASP A 504 2.59 -5.79 -24.44
C ASP A 504 3.06 -7.23 -24.15
N ALA A 505 2.94 -8.14 -25.12
CA ALA A 505 3.26 -9.56 -24.96
C ALA A 505 4.72 -9.82 -24.52
N GLU A 506 5.64 -8.92 -24.86
CA GLU A 506 7.06 -9.04 -24.49
C GLU A 506 7.41 -8.32 -23.17
N LEU A 507 6.47 -7.57 -22.59
CA LEU A 507 6.72 -6.81 -21.38
C LEU A 507 6.82 -7.73 -20.15
N ARG A 508 7.95 -7.65 -19.45
CA ARG A 508 8.13 -8.20 -18.11
C ARG A 508 7.74 -7.16 -17.09
N TYR A 509 6.48 -7.21 -16.65
CA TYR A 509 6.00 -6.31 -15.62
C TYR A 509 6.03 -6.99 -14.26
N TYR A 510 6.49 -6.26 -13.25
CA TYR A 510 6.87 -6.79 -11.95
C TYR A 510 5.70 -7.53 -11.25
N THR A 511 4.45 -7.17 -11.50
CA THR A 511 3.28 -7.86 -10.95
C THR A 511 2.62 -8.90 -11.86
N ASN A 512 3.20 -9.21 -13.01
CA ASN A 512 2.60 -10.12 -13.98
C ASN A 512 3.29 -11.49 -13.96
N GLY A 513 2.47 -12.53 -13.79
CA GLY A 513 2.80 -13.94 -13.81
C GLY A 513 1.75 -14.68 -14.61
N PHE A 514 1.49 -15.95 -14.29
CA PHE A 514 0.50 -16.76 -15.00
C PHE A 514 0.16 -18.04 -14.21
N ARG A 515 -0.95 -18.67 -14.59
CA ARG A 515 -1.25 -20.07 -14.26
C ARG A 515 -1.43 -20.88 -15.53
N VAL A 516 -1.42 -22.20 -15.40
CA VAL A 516 -1.45 -23.11 -16.55
C VAL A 516 -2.79 -23.83 -16.66
N VAL A 517 -3.19 -24.15 -17.89
CA VAL A 517 -4.28 -25.08 -18.20
C VAL A 517 -3.70 -26.31 -18.87
N ARG A 518 -4.25 -27.47 -18.51
CA ARG A 518 -4.02 -28.77 -19.15
C ARG A 518 -5.34 -29.26 -19.70
N ASP A 519 -5.40 -29.49 -21.00
CA ASP A 519 -6.57 -30.06 -21.64
C ASP A 519 -6.75 -31.53 -21.19
N LEU A 520 -8.00 -31.92 -20.96
CA LEU A 520 -8.35 -33.30 -20.62
C LEU A 520 -8.62 -34.12 -21.90
N PRO A 521 -8.31 -35.43 -21.92
CA PRO A 521 -8.50 -36.30 -23.08
C PRO A 521 -9.94 -36.38 -23.60
#